data_AF-A0A7S3UNN7-F1
#
_entry.id   AF-A0A7S3UNN7-F1
#
_cell.length_a   1.000
_cell.length_b   1.000
_cell.length_c   1.000
_cell.angle_alpha   90.00
_cell.angle_beta   90.00
_cell.angle_gamma   90.00
#
_symmetry.space_group_name_H-M   'P 1'
#
loop_
_entity.id
_entity.type
_entity.pdbx_description
1 polymer ?
#
loop_
_entity_poly.entity_id
_entity_poly.type
_entity_poly.pdbx_seq_one_letter_code
_entity_poly.pdbx_strand_id
1 'polypeptide(L)'
;ARRALPVQCVEAVFLGALLTAPMRELERFPVSFKSIVEGQIARHIVLAIKYSPGKGEGGGGPSKSGKKEELWGALGISRRSSLMDKPLEYPSLSSLLEEFEHSYEAVHHKLEKLYI
;
A
#
# COMPACT_ATOMS: atom_id res chain seq x y z
N ALA A 1 -2.44 -6.71 -19.20
CA ALA A 1 -3.36 -7.77 -18.74
C ALA A 1 -4.17 -8.27 -19.93
N ARG A 2 -4.02 -9.55 -20.36
CA ARG A 2 -4.65 -10.05 -21.60
C ARG A 2 -5.88 -10.95 -21.39
N ARG A 3 -6.04 -11.55 -20.20
CA ARG A 3 -7.16 -12.46 -19.88
C ARG A 3 -8.27 -11.83 -19.02
N ALA A 4 -7.99 -10.67 -18.39
CA ALA A 4 -8.94 -9.91 -17.57
C ALA A 4 -9.76 -10.74 -16.55
N LEU A 5 -9.14 -11.76 -15.97
CA LEU A 5 -9.77 -12.60 -14.96
C LEU A 5 -9.71 -11.91 -13.57
N PRO A 6 -10.63 -12.24 -12.65
CA PRO A 6 -10.53 -11.82 -11.26
C PRO A 6 -9.18 -12.21 -10.66
N VAL A 7 -8.65 -11.35 -9.81
CA VAL A 7 -7.35 -11.53 -9.14
C VAL A 7 -7.51 -11.36 -7.62
N GLN A 8 -6.55 -11.89 -6.87
CA GLN A 8 -6.46 -11.75 -5.42
C GLN A 8 -5.27 -10.86 -5.02
N CYS A 9 -5.02 -10.73 -3.71
CA CYS A 9 -4.06 -9.80 -3.14
C CYS A 9 -2.63 -9.96 -3.69
N VAL A 10 -2.13 -11.19 -3.87
CA VAL A 10 -0.78 -11.44 -4.39
C VAL A 10 -0.66 -10.97 -5.85
N GLU A 11 -1.62 -11.33 -6.69
CA GLU A 11 -1.63 -10.92 -8.11
C GLU A 11 -1.78 -9.40 -8.25
N ALA A 12 -2.59 -8.77 -7.38
CA ALA A 12 -2.74 -7.32 -7.34
C ALA A 12 -1.43 -6.61 -7.01
N VAL A 13 -0.59 -7.15 -6.13
CA VAL A 13 0.75 -6.61 -5.83
C VAL A 13 1.64 -6.64 -7.07
N PHE A 14 1.69 -7.77 -7.79
CA PHE A 14 2.47 -7.87 -9.03
C PHE A 14 1.94 -6.94 -10.13
N LEU A 15 0.62 -6.84 -10.27
CA LEU A 15 0.00 -5.90 -11.21
C LEU A 15 0.31 -4.46 -10.84
N GLY A 16 0.20 -4.07 -9.58
CA GLY A 16 0.55 -2.74 -9.09
C GLY A 16 2.01 -2.40 -9.38
N ALA A 17 2.93 -3.32 -9.11
CA ALA A 17 4.36 -3.13 -9.38
C ALA A 17 4.63 -2.98 -10.89
N LEU A 18 3.98 -3.78 -11.73
CA LEU A 18 4.11 -3.70 -13.18
C LEU A 18 3.55 -2.38 -13.74
N LEU A 19 2.36 -1.98 -13.30
CA LEU A 19 1.67 -0.78 -13.78
C LEU A 19 2.36 0.52 -13.33
N THR A 20 3.02 0.49 -12.17
CA THR A 20 3.79 1.62 -11.65
C THR A 20 5.28 1.54 -12.00
N ALA A 21 5.72 0.51 -12.75
CA ALA A 21 7.12 0.33 -13.15
C ALA A 21 7.76 1.60 -13.76
N PRO A 22 7.08 2.36 -14.65
CA PRO A 22 7.65 3.55 -15.27
C PRO A 22 7.78 4.77 -14.35
N MET A 23 7.10 4.77 -13.19
CA MET A 23 7.05 5.90 -12.25
C MET A 23 8.28 5.86 -11.35
N ARG A 24 9.32 6.62 -11.70
CA ARG A 24 10.65 6.58 -11.03
C ARG A 24 10.64 7.25 -9.65
N GLU A 25 9.68 8.12 -9.43
CA GLU A 25 9.42 8.81 -8.18
C GLU A 25 8.68 7.96 -7.14
N LEU A 26 8.28 6.74 -7.52
CA LEU A 26 7.66 5.76 -6.63
C LEU A 26 8.65 4.68 -6.19
N GLU A 27 8.86 4.58 -4.88
CA GLU A 27 9.40 3.37 -4.25
C GLU A 27 8.22 2.43 -3.91
N ARG A 28 8.42 1.14 -4.14
CA ARG A 28 7.39 0.10 -4.03
C ARG A 28 7.94 -1.06 -3.22
N PHE A 29 7.24 -1.47 -2.17
CA PHE A 29 7.65 -2.61 -1.36
C PHE A 29 6.41 -3.41 -0.93
N PRO A 30 6.45 -4.74 -1.03
CA PRO A 30 5.35 -5.58 -0.60
C PRO A 30 5.24 -5.57 0.93
N VAL A 31 4.05 -5.39 1.47
CA VAL A 31 3.78 -5.51 2.91
C VAL A 31 2.80 -6.65 3.13
N SER A 32 3.24 -7.68 3.84
CA SER A 32 2.39 -8.83 4.19
C SER A 32 1.94 -8.74 5.64
N PHE A 33 0.65 -8.99 5.85
CA PHE A 33 -0.02 -9.00 7.14
C PHE A 33 -0.38 -10.44 7.52
N LYS A 34 -0.06 -10.83 8.74
CA LYS A 34 -0.61 -12.02 9.39
C LYS A 34 -1.54 -11.56 10.51
N SER A 35 -2.80 -11.93 10.44
CA SER A 35 -3.79 -11.64 11.48
C SER A 35 -4.54 -12.89 11.92
N ILE A 36 -5.24 -12.79 13.06
CA ILE A 36 -6.12 -13.82 13.60
C ILE A 36 -7.55 -13.27 13.61
N VAL A 37 -8.49 -14.03 13.08
CA VAL A 37 -9.94 -13.75 13.14
C VAL A 37 -10.65 -15.05 13.49
N GLU A 38 -11.52 -15.04 14.49
CA GLU A 38 -12.26 -16.23 14.93
C GLU A 38 -11.35 -17.46 15.18
N GLY A 39 -10.16 -17.23 15.74
CA GLY A 39 -9.16 -18.27 16.01
C GLY A 39 -8.41 -18.80 14.77
N GLN A 40 -8.70 -18.29 13.57
CA GLN A 40 -8.06 -18.68 12.31
C GLN A 40 -7.03 -17.65 11.85
N ILE A 41 -5.92 -18.15 11.28
CA ILE A 41 -4.88 -17.28 10.70
C ILE A 41 -5.30 -16.83 9.31
N ALA A 42 -5.39 -15.52 9.11
CA ALA A 42 -5.54 -14.89 7.81
C ALA A 42 -4.20 -14.30 7.35
N ARG A 43 -3.92 -14.37 6.04
CA ARG A 43 -2.77 -13.73 5.41
C ARG A 43 -3.26 -12.83 4.30
N HIS A 44 -2.65 -11.66 4.20
CA HIS A 44 -2.98 -10.66 3.21
C HIS A 44 -1.74 -9.85 2.86
N ILE A 45 -1.71 -9.25 1.68
CA ILE A 45 -0.55 -8.51 1.18
C ILE A 45 -1.03 -7.31 0.37
N VAL A 46 -0.33 -6.19 0.50
CA VAL A 46 -0.50 -4.99 -0.33
C VAL A 46 0.87 -4.53 -0.84
N LEU A 47 0.85 -3.69 -1.86
CA LEU A 47 2.03 -3.00 -2.35
C LEU A 47 2.04 -1.60 -1.75
N ALA A 48 2.83 -1.39 -0.72
CA ALA A 48 2.99 -0.06 -0.18
C ALA A 48 3.87 0.80 -1.11
N ILE A 49 3.47 2.06 -1.23
CA ILE A 49 4.01 3.02 -2.17
C ILE A 49 4.53 4.21 -1.37
N LYS A 50 5.75 4.64 -1.68
CA LYS A 50 6.31 5.89 -1.21
C LYS A 50 6.53 6.81 -2.41
N TYR A 51 5.87 7.96 -2.40
CA TYR A 51 6.06 9.03 -3.37
C TYR A 51 7.11 10.00 -2.85
N SER A 52 8.24 10.09 -3.55
CA SER A 52 9.31 11.05 -3.28
C SER A 52 9.41 12.00 -4.47
N PRO A 53 8.76 13.18 -4.41
CA PRO A 53 8.72 14.09 -5.55
C PRO A 53 10.14 14.42 -6.03
N GLY A 54 10.35 14.57 -7.34
CA GLY A 54 11.63 14.93 -7.98
C GLY A 54 12.82 13.97 -7.80
N LYS A 55 12.58 12.69 -7.52
CA LYS A 55 13.47 11.60 -7.96
C LYS A 55 13.24 11.20 -9.45
N GLY A 56 12.17 11.68 -10.07
CA GLY A 56 11.90 11.51 -11.50
C GLY A 56 12.49 12.65 -12.33
N GLU A 57 13.16 12.30 -13.44
CA GLU A 57 13.61 13.24 -14.48
C GLU A 57 12.37 13.84 -15.18
N GLY A 58 11.79 14.90 -14.60
CA GLY A 58 10.59 15.54 -15.14
C GLY A 58 9.78 16.30 -14.10
N GLY A 59 10.18 17.56 -13.86
CA GLY A 59 9.38 18.67 -13.32
C GLY A 59 8.19 18.37 -12.40
N GLY A 60 8.42 18.44 -11.09
CA GLY A 60 7.37 18.85 -10.14
C GLY A 60 7.36 20.37 -10.03
N GLY A 61 6.24 21.02 -10.34
CA GLY A 61 6.04 22.47 -10.13
C GLY A 61 6.18 22.87 -8.65
N PRO A 62 6.27 24.18 -8.35
CA PRO A 62 6.64 24.67 -7.03
C PRO A 62 5.63 24.21 -5.97
N SER A 63 6.13 23.55 -4.92
CA SER A 63 5.39 23.32 -3.69
C SER A 63 5.11 24.67 -3.03
N LYS A 64 3.83 24.97 -2.75
CA LYS A 64 3.39 26.22 -2.07
C LYS A 64 3.90 26.32 -0.63
N SER A 65 4.38 25.23 -0.06
CA SER A 65 5.11 25.12 1.19
C SER A 65 6.46 24.49 0.88
N GLY A 66 7.58 25.18 1.05
CA GLY A 66 8.92 24.78 0.57
C GLY A 66 9.49 23.44 1.08
N LYS A 67 8.69 22.56 1.68
CA LYS A 67 9.05 21.21 2.09
C LYS A 67 8.46 20.21 1.10
N LYS A 68 9.35 19.49 0.42
CA LYS A 68 9.00 18.37 -0.47
C LYS A 68 8.74 17.16 0.42
N GLU A 69 7.49 16.94 0.79
CA GLU A 69 7.14 15.86 1.72
C GLU A 69 7.04 14.53 0.98
N GLU A 70 7.61 13.49 1.59
CA GLU A 70 7.43 12.12 1.15
C GLU A 70 6.07 11.65 1.65
N LEU A 71 5.25 11.11 0.75
CA LEU A 71 3.91 10.63 1.08
C LEU A 71 3.84 9.12 0.86
N TRP A 72 3.18 8.45 1.77
CA TRP A 72 3.00 7.00 1.76
C TRP A 72 1.55 6.67 1.45
N GLY A 73 1.34 5.52 0.81
CA GLY A 73 0.03 4.98 0.45
C GLY A 73 0.17 3.51 0.09
N ALA A 74 -0.89 2.90 -0.44
CA ALA A 74 -0.87 1.49 -0.82
C ALA A 74 -1.72 1.21 -2.06
N LEU A 75 -1.31 0.20 -2.81
CA LEU A 75 -2.08 -0.44 -3.87
C LEU A 75 -2.32 -1.90 -3.48
N GLY A 76 -3.54 -2.38 -3.64
CA GLY A 76 -3.84 -3.77 -3.32
C GLY A 76 -5.28 -4.12 -3.62
N ILE A 77 -5.62 -5.39 -3.39
CA ILE A 77 -7.01 -5.86 -3.41
C ILE A 77 -7.27 -6.63 -2.12
N SER A 78 -8.47 -6.44 -1.59
CA SER A 78 -8.99 -7.17 -0.44
C SER A 78 -10.48 -7.35 -0.59
N ARG A 79 -11.03 -8.31 0.17
CA ARG A 79 -12.47 -8.48 0.32
C ARG A 79 -13.10 -7.36 1.16
N ARG A 80 -12.27 -6.55 1.85
CA ARG A 80 -12.68 -5.38 2.62
C ARG A 80 -12.04 -4.13 2.02
N SER A 81 -12.84 -3.12 1.70
CA SER A 81 -12.35 -1.87 1.11
C SER A 81 -11.39 -1.11 2.03
N SER A 82 -11.49 -1.28 3.35
CA SER A 82 -10.56 -0.70 4.32
C SER A 82 -9.18 -1.35 4.32
N LEU A 83 -9.02 -2.54 3.73
CA LEU A 83 -7.79 -3.34 3.74
C LEU A 83 -7.16 -3.46 2.34
N MET A 84 -7.32 -2.47 1.46
CA MET A 84 -6.77 -2.50 0.10
C MET A 84 -5.93 -1.26 -0.21
N ASP A 85 -6.33 -0.45 -1.18
CA ASP A 85 -5.66 0.79 -1.49
C ASP A 85 -5.82 1.83 -0.37
N LYS A 86 -4.78 2.66 -0.23
CA LYS A 86 -4.74 3.80 0.68
C LYS A 86 -4.17 4.98 -0.09
N PRO A 87 -4.78 6.17 -0.02
CA PRO A 87 -4.31 7.36 -0.74
C PRO A 87 -2.89 7.76 -0.30
N LEU A 88 -2.18 8.51 -1.15
CA LEU A 88 -0.85 9.06 -0.85
C LEU A 88 -0.98 10.28 0.08
N GLU A 89 -1.34 10.06 1.34
CA GLU A 89 -1.54 11.12 2.34
C GLU A 89 -0.84 10.85 3.68
N TYR A 90 -0.26 9.67 3.85
CA TYR A 90 0.36 9.27 5.11
C TYR A 90 1.79 9.84 5.18
N PRO A 91 2.17 10.54 6.27
CA PRO A 91 3.48 11.19 6.37
C PRO A 91 4.64 10.21 6.60
N SER A 92 4.37 8.96 6.94
CA SER A 92 5.37 7.92 7.19
C SER A 92 4.84 6.51 6.88
N LEU A 93 5.76 5.56 6.76
CA LEU A 93 5.40 4.14 6.69
C LEU A 93 4.64 3.70 7.94
N SER A 94 5.10 4.11 9.13
CA SER A 94 4.46 3.77 10.40
C SER A 94 3.00 4.22 10.43
N SER A 95 2.71 5.47 10.06
CA SER A 95 1.33 5.98 10.02
C SER A 95 0.44 5.25 9.01
N LEU A 96 1.01 4.77 7.89
CA LEU A 96 0.28 3.93 6.94
C LEU A 96 -0.02 2.54 7.55
N LEU A 97 0.95 1.93 8.23
CA LEU A 97 0.80 0.61 8.85
C LEU A 97 -0.17 0.64 10.04
N GLU A 98 -0.14 1.69 10.85
CA GLU A 98 -1.11 1.94 11.93
C GLU A 98 -2.55 2.04 11.39
N GLU A 99 -2.74 2.70 10.24
CA GLU A 99 -4.05 2.74 9.59
C GLU A 99 -4.53 1.35 9.12
N PHE A 100 -3.62 0.49 8.63
CA PHE A 100 -3.97 -0.90 8.33
C PHE A 100 -4.30 -1.69 9.59
N GLU A 101 -3.57 -1.48 10.68
CA GLU A 101 -3.84 -2.09 11.99
C GLU A 101 -5.24 -1.72 12.49
N HIS A 102 -5.58 -0.43 12.53
CA HIS A 102 -6.93 0.04 12.86
C HIS A 102 -8.00 -0.56 11.92
N SER A 103 -7.69 -0.64 10.62
CA SER A 103 -8.60 -1.24 9.63
C SER A 103 -8.83 -2.74 9.87
N TYR A 104 -7.84 -3.48 10.37
CA TYR A 104 -7.99 -4.88 10.77
C TYR A 104 -8.83 -5.03 12.04
N GLU A 105 -8.55 -4.21 13.06
CA GLU A 105 -9.29 -4.20 14.32
C GLU A 105 -10.77 -3.91 14.10
N ALA A 106 -11.08 -2.95 13.22
CA ALA A 106 -12.45 -2.58 12.85
C ALA A 106 -13.25 -3.71 12.20
N VAL A 107 -12.59 -4.74 11.67
CA VAL A 107 -13.23 -5.96 11.12
C VAL A 107 -12.96 -7.20 11.98
N HIS A 108 -12.62 -7.00 13.25
CA HIS A 108 -12.42 -8.05 14.26
C HIS A 108 -11.24 -8.99 13.98
N HIS A 109 -10.25 -8.53 13.21
CA HIS A 109 -8.97 -9.19 13.09
C HIS A 109 -8.01 -8.63 14.14
N LYS A 110 -7.27 -9.50 14.81
CA LYS A 110 -6.09 -9.12 15.61
C LYS A 110 -4.85 -9.24 14.73
N LEU A 111 -4.11 -8.15 14.53
CA LEU A 111 -2.86 -8.19 13.78
C LEU A 111 -1.74 -8.83 14.64
N GLU A 112 -1.00 -9.78 14.07
CA GLU A 112 0.04 -10.52 14.81
C GLU A 112 1.45 -10.24 14.28
N LYS A 113 1.61 -10.15 12.95
CA LYS A 113 2.92 -9.90 12.31
C LYS A 113 2.78 -9.08 11.05
N LEU A 114 3.78 -8.23 10.83
CA LEU A 114 4.05 -7.49 9.61
C LEU A 114 5.35 -8.02 9.01
N TYR A 115 5.37 -8.19 7.68
CA TYR A 115 6.56 -8.53 6.91
C TYR A 115 6.72 -7.50 5.80
N ILE A 116 7.90 -6.89 5.70
CA ILE A 116 8.27 -5.84 4.75
C ILE A 116 9.52 -6.31 4.01
#